data_AF-A0A5P9PXH1-F1
#
_entry.id   AF-A0A5P9PXH1-F1
#
_cell.length_a   1.000
_cell.length_b   1.000
_cell.length_c   1.000
_cell.angle_alpha   90.00
_cell.angle_beta   90.00
_cell.angle_gamma   90.00
#
_symmetry.space_group_name_H-M   'P 1'
#
loop_
_entity.id
_entity.type
_entity.pdbx_description
1 polymer ?
#
loop_
_entity_poly.entity_id
_entity_poly.type
_entity_poly.pdbx_seq_one_letter_code
_entity_poly.pdbx_strand_id
1 'polypeptide(L)'
;MVATEDHGAGDLQRRVKELQAELDGLRRALRSRATIEQAMGVLVVAHRCTPQQAFRLLIRLSQQHNVKLHRVANLLVQLAAKAETHQLEAMLKQPADEGTEEAGSVAGEFDTALVAVARKLADGSPEAVTELHKLLLDRGWIPPYTVLAAAME
;
A
#
# COMPACT_ATOMS: atom_id res chain seq x y z
N MET A 1 53.56 -33.23 -0.98
CA MET A 1 52.41 -33.32 -0.05
C MET A 1 51.97 -31.91 0.33
N VAL A 2 51.26 -31.18 -0.54
CA VAL A 2 50.42 -30.00 -0.23
C VAL A 2 49.51 -29.79 -1.46
N ALA A 3 48.23 -30.16 -1.40
CA ALA A 3 47.26 -29.85 -2.48
C ALA A 3 45.78 -29.89 -2.04
N THR A 4 45.47 -29.92 -0.74
CA THR A 4 44.09 -30.16 -0.25
C THR A 4 43.41 -28.93 0.36
N GLU A 5 44.09 -27.79 0.50
CA GLU A 5 43.51 -26.61 1.18
C GLU A 5 42.74 -25.64 0.25
N ASP A 6 43.00 -25.67 -1.06
CA ASP A 6 42.39 -24.73 -2.03
C ASP A 6 40.94 -25.11 -2.44
N HIS A 7 40.58 -26.38 -2.34
CA HIS A 7 39.27 -26.89 -2.75
C HIS A 7 38.13 -26.40 -1.84
N GLY A 8 38.36 -26.32 -0.53
CA GLY A 8 37.35 -25.86 0.44
C GLY A 8 36.98 -24.38 0.27
N ALA A 9 37.95 -23.54 -0.08
CA ALA A 9 37.70 -22.13 -0.40
C ALA A 9 36.90 -21.98 -1.70
N GLY A 10 37.22 -22.78 -2.72
CA GLY A 10 36.49 -22.80 -3.99
C GLY A 10 35.03 -23.28 -3.87
N ASP A 11 34.77 -24.28 -3.03
CA ASP A 11 33.43 -24.82 -2.79
C ASP A 11 32.55 -23.85 -1.99
N LEU A 12 33.11 -23.19 -0.96
CA LEU A 12 32.41 -22.13 -0.24
C LEU A 12 32.08 -20.94 -1.16
N GLN A 13 33.01 -20.52 -2.02
CA GLN A 13 32.77 -19.46 -2.98
C GLN A 13 31.68 -19.83 -3.99
N ARG A 14 31.65 -21.08 -4.47
CA ARG A 14 30.57 -21.58 -5.33
C ARG A 14 29.22 -21.54 -4.62
N ARG A 15 29.18 -22.01 -3.37
CA ARG A 15 27.95 -22.02 -2.57
C ARG A 15 27.42 -20.63 -2.26
N VAL A 16 28.31 -19.69 -1.94
CA VAL A 16 27.94 -18.28 -1.75
C VAL A 16 27.36 -17.69 -3.03
N LYS A 17 27.95 -17.95 -4.19
CA LYS A 17 27.42 -17.47 -5.49
C LYS A 17 26.03 -18.04 -5.80
N GLU A 18 25.81 -19.33 -5.55
CA GLU A 18 24.50 -19.97 -5.74
C GLU A 18 23.43 -19.32 -4.86
N LEU A 19 23.71 -19.16 -3.57
CA LEU A 19 22.81 -18.53 -2.61
C LEU A 19 22.53 -17.07 -2.96
N GLN A 20 23.53 -16.31 -3.43
CA GLN A 20 23.34 -14.95 -3.91
C GLN A 20 22.41 -14.89 -5.12
N ALA A 21 22.59 -15.79 -6.10
CA ALA A 21 21.73 -15.86 -7.28
C ALA A 21 20.28 -16.22 -6.92
N GLU A 22 20.08 -17.13 -5.96
CA GLU A 22 18.77 -17.51 -5.43
C GLU A 22 18.09 -16.33 -4.71
N LEU A 23 18.81 -15.66 -3.80
CA LEU A 23 18.32 -14.47 -3.12
C LEU A 23 17.94 -13.35 -4.10
N ASP A 24 18.73 -13.14 -5.15
CA ASP A 24 18.42 -12.15 -6.18
C ASP A 24 17.22 -12.55 -7.05
N GLY A 25 17.02 -13.86 -7.28
CA GLY A 25 15.80 -14.39 -7.90
C GLY A 25 14.57 -14.10 -7.06
N LEU A 26 14.60 -14.45 -5.78
CA LEU A 26 13.51 -14.22 -4.83
C LEU A 26 13.19 -12.72 -4.68
N ARG A 27 14.21 -11.87 -4.52
CA ARG A 27 14.03 -10.41 -4.46
C ARG A 27 13.40 -9.83 -5.72
N ARG A 28 13.72 -10.37 -6.90
CA ARG A 28 13.08 -9.96 -8.16
C ARG A 28 11.62 -10.38 -8.21
N ALA A 29 11.30 -11.60 -7.77
CA ALA A 29 9.92 -12.08 -7.70
C ALA A 29 9.06 -11.32 -6.68
N LEU A 30 9.62 -10.97 -5.52
CA LEU A 30 8.92 -10.17 -4.52
C LEU A 30 8.66 -8.75 -5.02
N ARG A 31 9.66 -8.10 -5.65
CA ARG A 31 9.49 -6.77 -6.24
C ARG A 31 8.43 -6.76 -7.33
N SER A 32 8.42 -7.76 -8.21
CA SER A 32 7.41 -7.83 -9.27
C SER A 32 6.00 -8.01 -8.71
N ARG A 33 5.82 -8.84 -7.67
CA ARG A 33 4.53 -9.01 -6.99
C ARG A 33 4.07 -7.69 -6.35
N ALA A 34 4.93 -7.02 -5.59
CA ALA A 34 4.58 -5.76 -4.92
C ALA A 34 4.13 -4.68 -5.93
N THR A 35 4.83 -4.52 -7.05
CA THR A 35 4.45 -3.58 -8.11
C THR A 35 3.11 -3.94 -8.76
N ILE A 36 2.84 -5.24 -8.97
CA ILE A 36 1.56 -5.69 -9.54
C ILE A 36 0.41 -5.35 -8.58
N GLU A 37 0.57 -5.60 -7.29
CA GLU A 37 -0.42 -5.24 -6.26
C GLU A 37 -0.70 -3.73 -6.23
N GLN A 38 0.34 -2.89 -6.31
CA GLN A 38 0.17 -1.43 -6.40
C GLN A 38 -0.62 -1.00 -7.64
N ALA A 39 -0.28 -1.57 -8.79
CA ALA A 39 -0.99 -1.29 -10.05
C ALA A 39 -2.46 -1.74 -9.97
N MET A 40 -2.75 -2.86 -9.30
CA MET A 40 -4.14 -3.27 -9.05
C MET A 40 -4.86 -2.26 -8.16
N GLY A 41 -4.22 -1.75 -7.11
CA GLY A 41 -4.79 -0.71 -6.25
C GLY A 41 -5.20 0.55 -7.02
N VAL A 42 -4.31 1.05 -7.89
CA VAL A 42 -4.61 2.18 -8.79
C VAL A 42 -5.85 1.89 -9.65
N LEU A 43 -5.93 0.71 -10.26
CA LEU A 43 -7.05 0.33 -11.12
C LEU A 43 -8.36 0.15 -10.36
N VAL A 44 -8.32 -0.37 -9.14
CA VAL A 44 -9.49 -0.51 -8.27
C VAL A 44 -10.10 0.85 -7.98
N VAL A 45 -9.27 1.85 -7.63
CA VAL A 45 -9.73 3.22 -7.38
C VAL A 45 -10.24 3.87 -8.67
N ALA A 46 -9.46 3.80 -9.75
CA ALA A 46 -9.78 4.47 -11.01
C ALA A 46 -11.03 3.91 -11.71
N HIS A 47 -11.25 2.59 -11.63
CA HIS A 47 -12.35 1.92 -12.33
C HIS A 47 -13.46 1.41 -11.41
N ARG A 48 -13.36 1.64 -10.08
CA ARG A 48 -14.30 1.15 -9.07
C ARG A 48 -14.60 -0.35 -9.23
N CYS A 49 -13.57 -1.14 -9.47
CA CYS A 49 -13.66 -2.56 -9.78
C CYS A 49 -13.09 -3.42 -8.65
N THR A 50 -13.35 -4.73 -8.67
CA THR A 50 -12.78 -5.65 -7.67
C THR A 50 -11.29 -5.93 -7.97
N PRO A 51 -10.48 -6.33 -6.97
CA PRO A 51 -9.08 -6.71 -7.19
C PRO A 51 -8.90 -7.80 -8.27
N GLN A 52 -9.82 -8.79 -8.32
CA GLN A 52 -9.78 -9.83 -9.35
C GLN A 52 -10.10 -9.30 -10.75
N GLN A 53 -10.92 -8.27 -10.87
CA GLN A 53 -11.17 -7.59 -12.14
C GLN A 53 -9.96 -6.75 -12.56
N ALA A 54 -9.33 -6.03 -11.64
CA ALA A 54 -8.10 -5.27 -11.88
C ALA A 54 -6.96 -6.19 -12.36
N PHE A 55 -6.75 -7.34 -11.70
CA PHE A 55 -5.73 -8.30 -12.12
C PHE A 55 -5.97 -8.83 -13.54
N ARG A 56 -7.22 -9.19 -13.86
CA ARG A 56 -7.59 -9.64 -15.21
C ARG A 56 -7.37 -8.56 -16.26
N LEU A 57 -7.58 -7.29 -15.91
CA LEU A 57 -7.30 -6.17 -16.80
C LEU A 57 -5.79 -6.03 -17.06
N LEU A 58 -4.95 -6.14 -16.04
CA LEU A 58 -3.49 -6.15 -16.22
C LEU A 58 -3.02 -7.32 -17.10
N ILE A 59 -3.57 -8.52 -16.91
CA ILE A 59 -3.28 -9.68 -17.78
C ILE A 59 -3.69 -9.38 -19.22
N ARG A 60 -4.88 -8.84 -19.43
CA ARG A 60 -5.38 -8.49 -20.77
C ARG A 60 -4.46 -7.49 -21.46
N LEU A 61 -4.07 -6.41 -20.77
CA LEU A 61 -3.13 -5.42 -21.31
C LEU A 61 -1.76 -6.03 -21.62
N SER A 62 -1.24 -6.88 -20.72
CA SER A 62 0.00 -7.61 -20.93
C SER A 62 -0.04 -8.47 -22.18
N GLN A 63 -1.12 -9.22 -22.39
CA GLN A 63 -1.32 -10.08 -23.56
C GLN A 63 -1.53 -9.28 -24.84
N GLN A 64 -2.40 -8.28 -24.82
CA GLN A 64 -2.72 -7.43 -25.97
C GLN A 64 -1.47 -6.72 -26.54
N HIS A 65 -0.57 -6.29 -25.64
CA HIS A 65 0.65 -5.60 -26.05
C HIS A 65 1.89 -6.51 -26.09
N ASN A 66 1.76 -7.80 -25.76
CA ASN A 66 2.86 -8.75 -25.63
C ASN A 66 4.03 -8.21 -24.76
N VAL A 67 3.68 -7.58 -23.64
CA VAL A 67 4.63 -7.00 -22.67
C VAL A 67 4.52 -7.76 -21.37
N LYS A 68 5.65 -8.03 -20.70
CA LYS A 68 5.68 -8.69 -19.39
C LYS A 68 4.80 -7.93 -18.38
N LEU A 69 3.94 -8.65 -17.65
CA LEU A 69 2.95 -8.10 -16.72
C LEU A 69 3.52 -7.06 -15.74
N HIS A 70 4.68 -7.35 -15.12
CA HIS A 70 5.33 -6.42 -14.19
C HIS A 70 5.77 -5.09 -14.84
N ARG A 71 6.02 -5.08 -16.16
CA ARG A 71 6.36 -3.86 -16.89
C ARG A 71 5.11 -3.02 -17.15
N VAL A 72 3.98 -3.64 -17.47
CA VAL A 72 2.67 -2.96 -17.55
C VAL A 72 2.32 -2.34 -16.19
N ALA A 73 2.45 -3.12 -15.11
CA ALA A 73 2.21 -2.65 -13.75
C ALA A 73 3.10 -1.44 -13.39
N ASN A 74 4.41 -1.52 -13.67
CA ASN A 74 5.33 -0.40 -13.46
C ASN A 74 4.92 0.87 -14.21
N LEU A 75 4.56 0.74 -15.50
CA LEU A 75 4.14 1.88 -16.31
C LEU A 75 2.88 2.53 -15.73
N LEU A 76 1.90 1.71 -15.32
CA LEU A 76 0.66 2.19 -14.76
C LEU A 76 0.87 2.95 -13.44
N VAL A 77 1.68 2.39 -12.53
CA VAL A 77 2.03 3.06 -11.26
C VAL A 77 2.78 4.37 -11.50
N GLN A 78 3.72 4.40 -12.45
CA GLN A 78 4.44 5.65 -12.78
C GLN A 78 3.52 6.73 -13.35
N LEU A 79 2.55 6.35 -14.19
CA LEU A 79 1.58 7.29 -14.74
C LEU A 79 0.65 7.83 -13.66
N ALA A 80 0.17 6.97 -12.76
CA ALA A 80 -0.66 7.36 -11.63
C ALA A 80 0.08 8.32 -10.69
N ALA A 81 1.32 8.00 -10.31
CA ALA A 81 2.14 8.86 -9.45
C ALA A 81 2.38 10.25 -10.07
N LYS A 82 2.57 10.34 -11.40
CA LYS A 82 2.69 11.62 -12.11
C LYS A 82 1.38 12.42 -12.12
N ALA A 83 0.25 11.75 -12.33
CA ALA A 83 -1.05 12.41 -12.30
C ALA A 83 -1.37 12.96 -10.90
N GLU A 84 -1.13 12.15 -9.86
CA GLU A 84 -1.33 12.54 -8.46
C GLU A 84 -0.42 13.69 -8.05
N THR A 85 0.86 13.67 -8.42
CA THR A 85 1.79 14.78 -8.10
C THR A 85 1.35 16.10 -8.72
N HIS A 86 0.91 16.11 -9.97
CA HIS A 86 0.37 17.33 -10.58
C HIS A 86 -0.93 17.83 -9.89
N GLN A 87 -1.81 16.91 -9.48
CA GLN A 87 -3.02 17.25 -8.73
C GLN A 87 -2.69 17.78 -7.33
N LEU A 88 -1.80 17.12 -6.61
CA LEU A 88 -1.31 17.55 -5.30
C LEU A 88 -0.65 18.92 -5.40
N GLU A 89 0.22 19.15 -6.38
CA GLU A 89 0.82 20.47 -6.60
C GLU A 89 -0.21 21.54 -6.91
N ALA A 90 -1.25 21.23 -7.70
CA ALA A 90 -2.33 22.18 -7.97
C ALA A 90 -3.10 22.51 -6.68
N MET A 91 -3.44 21.51 -5.86
CA MET A 91 -4.12 21.69 -4.58
C MET A 91 -3.26 22.47 -3.57
N LEU A 92 -1.95 22.24 -3.56
CA LEU A 92 -1.01 22.96 -2.68
C LEU A 92 -0.75 24.40 -3.14
N LYS A 93 -0.81 24.66 -4.45
CA LYS A 93 -0.64 26.01 -5.03
C LYS A 93 -1.92 26.84 -5.01
N GLN A 94 -3.09 26.22 -4.79
CA GLN A 94 -4.31 26.97 -4.54
C GLN A 94 -4.19 27.69 -3.19
N PRO A 95 -4.20 29.03 -3.16
CA PRO A 95 -4.33 29.74 -1.89
C PRO A 95 -5.68 29.32 -1.29
N ALA A 96 -5.65 28.92 -0.03
CA ALA A 96 -6.86 28.65 0.73
C ALA A 96 -7.61 29.97 1.02
N ASP A 97 -8.19 30.61 -0.01
CA ASP A 97 -9.47 31.33 0.10
C ASP A 97 -9.99 31.82 -1.27
N GLU A 98 -11.31 31.64 -1.47
CA GLU A 98 -12.29 32.58 -2.06
C GLU A 98 -13.56 31.84 -2.55
N GLY A 99 -14.52 31.66 -1.62
CA GLY A 99 -15.98 31.63 -1.81
C GLY A 99 -16.61 30.43 -2.54
N THR A 100 -17.41 29.54 -1.93
CA THR A 100 -18.63 29.83 -1.16
C THR A 100 -18.86 28.66 -0.20
N GLU A 101 -18.73 28.91 1.10
CA GLU A 101 -19.18 27.97 2.13
C GLU A 101 -20.71 27.93 2.16
N GLU A 102 -21.30 26.99 1.42
CA GLU A 102 -22.35 26.13 1.99
C GLU A 102 -21.73 24.82 2.48
N ALA A 103 -20.54 24.93 3.08
CA ALA A 103 -19.99 23.89 3.93
C ALA A 103 -20.67 24.05 5.29
N GLY A 104 -21.52 23.09 5.64
CA GLY A 104 -21.94 22.95 7.03
C GLY A 104 -20.70 22.96 7.92
N SER A 105 -20.64 23.94 8.83
CA SER A 105 -19.67 24.11 9.91
C SER A 105 -18.86 22.84 10.24
N VAL A 106 -17.60 22.77 9.78
CA VAL A 106 -16.59 21.86 10.35
C VAL A 106 -15.30 22.62 10.66
N ALA A 107 -15.44 23.78 11.30
CA ALA A 107 -14.35 24.37 12.08
C ALA A 107 -14.53 23.96 13.56
N GLY A 108 -13.95 22.81 13.90
CA GLY A 108 -13.29 22.61 15.19
C GLY A 108 -14.11 22.70 16.48
N GLU A 109 -15.26 22.01 16.58
CA GLU A 109 -15.67 21.53 17.89
C GLU A 109 -14.92 20.23 18.15
N PHE A 110 -13.98 20.23 19.10
CA PHE A 110 -13.34 19.00 19.53
C PHE A 110 -14.43 17.98 19.85
N ASP A 111 -14.43 16.86 19.12
CA ASP A 111 -15.44 15.82 19.27
C ASP A 111 -15.36 15.27 20.70
N THR A 112 -16.22 15.82 21.57
CA THR A 112 -16.24 15.55 23.01
C THR A 112 -16.47 14.07 23.27
N ALA A 113 -17.19 13.38 22.39
CA ALA A 113 -17.35 11.93 22.43
C ALA A 113 -16.01 11.22 22.16
N LEU A 114 -15.26 11.63 21.14
CA LEU A 114 -13.95 11.07 20.83
C LEU A 114 -12.95 11.29 21.98
N VAL A 115 -12.94 12.50 22.55
CA VAL A 115 -12.08 12.85 23.70
C VAL A 115 -12.45 12.05 24.95
N ALA A 116 -13.75 11.85 25.22
CA ALA A 116 -14.20 11.03 26.34
C ALA A 116 -13.76 9.58 26.20
N VAL A 117 -13.90 9.00 25.01
CA VAL A 117 -13.48 7.63 24.74
C VAL A 117 -11.95 7.50 24.80
N ALA A 118 -11.20 8.47 24.29
CA ALA A 118 -9.74 8.50 24.39
C ALA A 118 -9.25 8.54 25.85
N ARG A 119 -9.96 9.25 26.74
CA ARG A 119 -9.68 9.23 28.18
C ARG A 119 -9.93 7.86 28.80
N LYS A 120 -11.09 7.23 28.52
CA LYS A 120 -11.38 5.86 28.99
C LYS A 120 -10.30 4.86 28.53
N LEU A 121 -9.76 5.05 27.33
CA LEU A 121 -8.66 4.24 26.81
C LEU A 121 -7.36 4.46 27.58
N ALA A 122 -7.03 5.71 27.89
CA ALA A 122 -5.87 6.06 28.71
C ALA A 122 -5.98 5.50 30.15
N ASP A 123 -7.21 5.41 30.67
CA ASP A 123 -7.51 4.81 31.98
C ASP A 123 -7.52 3.26 31.95
N GLY A 124 -7.23 2.65 30.79
CA GLY A 124 -7.08 1.20 30.63
C GLY A 124 -8.40 0.43 30.51
N SER A 125 -9.51 1.10 30.18
CA SER A 125 -10.79 0.42 29.97
C SER A 125 -10.75 -0.46 28.71
N PRO A 126 -10.98 -1.77 28.82
CA PRO A 126 -10.96 -2.68 27.68
C PRO A 126 -12.11 -2.41 26.68
N GLU A 127 -13.21 -1.80 27.16
CA GLU A 127 -14.39 -1.48 26.34
C GLU A 127 -14.17 -0.24 25.47
N ALA A 128 -13.24 0.65 25.87
CA ALA A 128 -12.97 1.92 25.20
C ALA A 128 -12.43 1.73 23.78
N VAL A 129 -11.67 0.66 23.52
CA VAL A 129 -11.17 0.34 22.17
C VAL A 129 -12.33 0.07 21.21
N THR A 130 -13.30 -0.73 21.64
CA THR A 130 -14.47 -1.08 20.83
C THR A 130 -15.40 0.12 20.64
N GLU A 131 -15.56 0.94 21.68
CA GLU A 131 -16.33 2.18 21.63
C GLU A 131 -15.69 3.18 20.65
N LEU A 132 -14.36 3.31 20.68
CA LEU A 132 -13.60 4.17 19.76
C LEU A 132 -13.76 3.69 18.32
N HIS A 133 -13.64 2.38 18.10
CA HIS A 133 -13.78 1.79 16.77
C HIS A 133 -15.17 2.07 16.17
N LYS A 134 -16.25 1.84 16.93
CA LYS A 134 -17.61 2.15 16.46
C LYS A 134 -17.78 3.63 16.16
N LEU A 135 -17.31 4.49 17.06
CA LEU A 135 -17.39 5.94 16.91
C LEU A 135 -16.67 6.45 15.66
N LEU A 136 -15.53 5.84 15.30
CA LEU A 136 -14.78 6.15 14.10
C LEU A 136 -15.51 5.64 12.83
N LEU A 137 -16.08 4.43 12.85
CA LEU A 137 -16.85 3.89 11.74
C LEU A 137 -18.09 4.73 11.43
N ASP A 138 -18.84 5.15 12.45
CA ASP A 138 -20.04 5.98 12.29
C ASP A 138 -19.70 7.35 11.67
N ARG A 139 -18.47 7.82 11.86
CA ARG A 139 -17.93 9.04 11.24
C ARG A 139 -17.25 8.81 9.88
N GLY A 140 -17.42 7.63 9.31
CA GLY A 140 -16.93 7.29 7.97
C GLY A 140 -15.43 7.01 7.91
N TRP A 141 -14.77 6.83 9.05
CA TRP A 141 -13.37 6.41 9.05
C TRP A 141 -13.28 4.92 8.71
N ILE A 142 -12.47 4.60 7.71
CA ILE A 142 -12.24 3.23 7.25
C ILE A 142 -10.84 2.82 7.72
N PRO A 143 -10.71 1.76 8.55
CA PRO A 143 -9.41 1.30 9.01
C PRO A 143 -8.53 0.83 7.84
N PRO A 144 -7.21 1.05 7.90
CA PRO A 144 -6.29 0.47 6.91
C PRO A 144 -6.41 -1.06 6.92
N TYR A 145 -6.31 -1.67 5.72
CA TYR A 145 -6.57 -3.10 5.50
C TYR A 145 -5.77 -4.06 6.41
N THR A 146 -4.64 -3.62 6.97
CA THR A 146 -3.85 -4.38 7.96
C THR A 146 -4.61 -4.62 9.27
N VAL A 147 -5.48 -3.69 9.67
CA VAL A 147 -6.30 -3.81 10.89
C VAL A 147 -7.51 -4.73 10.65
N LEU A 148 -8.12 -4.65 9.46
CA LEU A 148 -9.22 -5.54 9.06
C LEU A 148 -8.77 -7.00 8.93
N ALA A 149 -7.54 -7.24 8.47
CA ALA A 149 -6.98 -8.58 8.35
C ALA A 149 -6.80 -9.26 9.72
N ALA A 150 -6.37 -8.52 10.74
CA ALA A 150 -6.16 -9.05 12.09
C ALA A 150 -7.46 -9.34 12.87
N ALA A 151 -8.60 -8.80 12.43
CA ALA A 151 -9.90 -9.00 13.09
C ALA A 151 -10.72 -10.19 12.53
N MET A 152 -10.26 -10.81 11.43
CA MET A 152 -10.89 -11.99 10.82
C MET A 152 -10.13 -13.30 11.09
N GLU A 153 -9.06 -13.24 11.88
CA GLU A 153 -8.36 -14.41 12.45
C GLU A 153 -8.83 -14.65 13.90
#